data_AF-A0A3C1ZIP5-F1
#
_entry.id   AF-A0A3C1ZIP5-F1
#
_cell.length_a   1.000
_cell.length_b   1.000
_cell.length_c   1.000
_cell.angle_alpha   90.00
_cell.angle_beta   90.00
_cell.angle_gamma   90.00
#
_symmetry.space_group_name_H-M   'P 1'
#
loop_
_entity.id
_entity.type
_entity.pdbx_description
1 polymer ?
#
loop_
_entity_poly.entity_id
_entity_poly.type
_entity_poly.pdbx_seq_one_letter_code
_entity_poly.pdbx_strand_id
1 'polypeptide(L)'
;MVFLLMEAMGHKPSREEAELLFFGLCTDTGFFRHLDEKGDSTFEIAARMVKAGASPKKIYNAINGGKTLFSRKLLGEILLRIEPHFDGRLLISFLSLEDQQRYGMASRDSDLLY
;
A
#
# COMPACT_ATOMS: atom_id res chain seq x y z
N MET A 1 16.29 4.22 -0.24
CA MET A 1 17.49 5.06 -0.54
C MET A 1 17.64 6.24 0.42
N VAL A 2 16.61 7.07 0.65
CA VAL A 2 16.68 8.26 1.53
C VAL A 2 17.21 7.94 2.94
N PHE A 3 16.71 6.88 3.57
CA PHE A 3 17.17 6.45 4.90
C PHE A 3 18.69 6.19 4.97
N LEU A 4 19.23 5.48 3.98
CA LEU A 4 20.67 5.18 3.90
C LEU A 4 21.51 6.46 3.73
N LEU A 5 21.00 7.43 2.95
CA LEU A 5 21.66 8.72 2.78
C LEU A 5 21.68 9.51 4.09
N MET A 6 20.59 9.52 4.84
CA MET A 6 20.52 10.16 6.16
C MET A 6 21.55 9.54 7.12
N GLU A 7 21.61 8.21 7.19
CA GLU A 7 22.61 7.50 8.02
C GLU A 7 24.05 7.83 7.58
N ALA A 8 24.32 7.86 6.26
CA ALA A 8 25.65 8.18 5.71
C ALA A 8 26.09 9.62 6.01
N MET A 9 25.13 10.55 6.16
CA MET A 9 25.38 11.94 6.56
C MET A 9 25.47 12.11 8.09
N GLY A 10 25.40 11.02 8.86
CA GLY A 10 25.42 11.06 10.32
C GLY A 10 24.11 11.50 10.96
N HIS A 11 23.03 11.65 10.17
CA HIS A 11 21.71 12.01 10.68
C HIS A 11 21.01 10.77 11.24
N LYS A 12 20.52 10.90 12.47
CA LYS A 12 19.67 9.88 13.08
C LYS A 12 18.22 10.29 12.89
N PRO A 13 17.41 9.51 12.16
CA PRO A 13 16.03 9.87 11.91
C PRO A 13 15.26 10.01 13.22
N SER A 14 14.42 11.05 13.29
CA SER A 14 13.40 11.17 14.31
C SER A 14 12.38 10.03 14.16
N ARG A 15 11.56 9.82 15.20
CA ARG A 15 10.46 8.85 15.12
C ARG A 15 9.53 9.13 13.94
N GLU A 16 9.20 10.39 13.71
CA GLU A 16 8.29 10.80 12.64
C GLU A 16 8.91 10.55 11.26
N GLU A 17 10.19 10.89 11.08
CA GLU A 17 10.93 10.59 9.85
C GLU A 17 11.01 9.07 9.60
N ALA A 18 11.28 8.28 10.64
CA ALA A 18 11.30 6.83 10.54
C ALA A 18 9.92 6.26 10.16
N GLU A 19 8.83 6.79 10.72
CA GLU A 19 7.47 6.39 10.36
C GLU A 19 7.16 6.67 8.88
N LEU A 20 7.54 7.85 8.37
CA LEU A 20 7.35 8.23 6.95
C LEU A 20 8.21 7.39 6.00
N LEU A 21 9.47 7.17 6.34
CA LEU A 21 10.37 6.35 5.53
C LEU A 21 9.93 4.88 5.50
N PHE A 22 9.46 4.36 6.63
CA PHE A 22 8.91 3.01 6.72
C PHE A 22 7.60 2.89 5.94
N PHE A 23 6.75 3.92 5.95
CA PHE A 23 5.54 3.99 5.10
C PHE A 23 5.90 3.79 3.63
N GLY A 24 6.83 4.58 3.09
CA GLY A 24 7.27 4.46 1.70
C GLY A 24 7.87 3.08 1.38
N LEU A 25 8.70 2.54 2.27
CA LEU A 25 9.25 1.18 2.10
C LEU A 25 8.15 0.13 2.02
N CYS A 26 7.13 0.24 2.89
CA CYS A 26 6.02 -0.69 2.93
C CYS A 26 5.08 -0.56 1.72
N THR A 27 4.84 0.63 1.19
CA THR A 27 4.00 0.78 -0.01
C THR A 27 4.67 0.15 -1.23
N ASP A 28 5.96 0.39 -1.43
CA ASP A 28 6.70 -0.08 -2.61
C ASP A 28 6.88 -1.61 -2.62
N THR A 29 6.95 -2.22 -1.44
CA THR A 29 7.17 -3.67 -1.28
C THR A 29 5.90 -4.47 -1.09
N GLY A 30 4.72 -3.84 -1.12
CA GLY A 30 3.45 -4.48 -0.77
C GLY A 30 3.47 -5.03 0.65
N PHE A 31 4.04 -4.27 1.59
CA PHE A 31 4.34 -4.70 2.94
C PHE A 31 5.17 -6.00 2.96
N PHE A 32 6.29 -5.98 2.21
CA PHE A 32 7.24 -7.07 2.02
C PHE A 32 6.74 -8.29 1.22
N ARG A 33 5.49 -8.30 0.73
CA ARG A 33 4.94 -9.42 -0.07
C ARG A 33 5.57 -9.57 -1.45
N HIS A 34 6.18 -8.50 -1.98
CA HIS A 34 6.81 -8.50 -3.31
C HIS A 34 8.32 -8.73 -3.27
N LEU A 35 8.91 -8.92 -2.09
CA LEU A 35 10.32 -9.26 -1.96
C LEU A 35 10.55 -10.75 -2.25
N ASP A 36 11.68 -11.05 -2.87
CA ASP A 36 12.18 -12.41 -3.11
C ASP A 36 13.30 -12.76 -2.12
N GLU A 37 13.99 -13.88 -2.34
CA GLU A 37 15.10 -14.35 -1.50
C GLU A 37 16.30 -13.38 -1.39
N LYS A 38 16.33 -12.31 -2.18
CA LYS A 38 17.39 -11.27 -2.16
C LYS A 38 16.94 -9.99 -1.44
N GLY A 39 15.81 -10.04 -0.72
CA GLY A 39 15.25 -8.92 0.01
C GLY A 39 15.88 -8.63 1.38
N ASP A 40 16.97 -9.31 1.76
CA ASP A 40 17.60 -9.24 3.09
C ASP A 40 17.93 -7.80 3.50
N SER A 41 18.57 -7.04 2.60
CA SER A 41 18.92 -5.63 2.84
C SER A 41 17.71 -4.74 3.16
N THR A 42 16.53 -5.06 2.60
CA THR A 42 15.29 -4.31 2.86
C THR A 42 14.78 -4.59 4.27
N PHE A 43 14.84 -5.83 4.72
CA PHE A 43 14.48 -6.18 6.10
C PHE A 43 15.44 -5.59 7.12
N GLU A 44 16.74 -5.53 6.82
CA GLU A 44 17.72 -4.86 7.69
C GLU A 44 17.42 -3.36 7.85
N ILE A 45 17.14 -2.68 6.74
CA ILE A 45 16.75 -1.26 6.74
C ILE A 45 15.45 -1.06 7.53
N ALA A 46 14.45 -1.90 7.29
CA ALA A 46 13.17 -1.89 8.00
C ALA A 46 13.38 -2.04 9.53
N ALA A 47 14.23 -2.97 9.95
CA ALA A 47 14.55 -3.17 11.37
C ALA A 47 15.19 -1.92 12.00
N ARG A 48 16.07 -1.22 11.27
CA ARG A 48 16.68 0.03 11.75
C ARG A 48 15.66 1.17 11.88
N MET A 49 14.70 1.28 10.96
CA MET A 49 13.59 2.24 11.08
C MET A 49 12.69 1.93 12.27
N VAL A 50 12.39 0.65 12.52
CA VAL A 50 11.62 0.22 13.71
C VAL A 50 12.38 0.56 14.99
N LYS A 51 13.70 0.35 15.01
CA LYS A 51 14.57 0.76 16.12
C LYS A 51 14.54 2.28 16.37
N ALA A 52 14.37 3.08 15.30
CA ALA A 52 14.19 4.54 15.38
C ALA A 52 12.75 4.97 15.79
N GLY A 53 11.83 4.01 15.98
CA GLY A 53 10.50 4.25 16.53
C GLY A 53 9.34 4.05 15.55
N ALA A 54 9.61 3.62 14.31
CA ALA A 54 8.54 3.28 13.37
C ALA A 54 7.73 2.07 13.88
N SER A 55 6.40 2.15 13.80
CA SER A 55 5.51 1.05 14.19
C SER A 55 4.94 0.33 12.97
N PRO A 56 5.32 -0.94 12.71
CA PRO A 56 4.76 -1.69 11.59
C PRO A 56 3.24 -1.79 11.63
N LYS A 57 2.65 -1.95 12.81
CA LYS A 57 1.19 -2.00 13.00
C LYS A 57 0.52 -0.68 12.62
N LYS A 58 1.06 0.45 13.09
CA LYS A 58 0.51 1.78 12.77
C LYS A 58 0.57 2.05 11.28
N ILE A 59 1.72 1.76 10.66
CA ILE A 59 1.94 1.97 9.23
C ILE A 59 1.07 1.02 8.39
N TYR A 60 0.96 -0.26 8.77
CA TYR A 60 0.05 -1.20 8.10
C TYR A 60 -1.39 -0.69 8.10
N ASN A 61 -1.86 -0.19 9.25
CA ASN A 61 -3.19 0.39 9.37
C ASN A 61 -3.35 1.70 8.58
N ALA A 62 -2.30 2.51 8.47
CA ALA A 62 -2.32 3.72 7.65
C ALA A 62 -2.43 3.41 6.16
N ILE A 63 -1.78 2.34 5.70
CA ILE A 63 -1.80 1.90 4.29
C ILE A 63 -3.11 1.17 3.95
N ASN A 64 -3.53 0.21 4.78
CA ASN A 64 -4.59 -0.74 4.44
C ASN A 64 -5.91 -0.49 5.19
N GLY A 65 -5.88 0.32 6.26
CA GLY A 65 -7.03 0.62 7.09
C GLY A 65 -7.93 1.71 6.49
N GLY A 66 -8.97 2.09 7.24
CA GLY A 66 -9.83 3.23 6.88
C GLY A 66 -10.76 3.03 5.68
N LYS A 67 -10.86 1.79 5.14
CA LYS A 67 -11.77 1.48 4.03
C LYS A 67 -13.22 1.66 4.48
N THR A 68 -14.00 2.46 3.75
CA THR A 68 -15.39 2.76 4.09
C THR A 68 -16.32 1.63 3.65
N LEU A 69 -17.52 1.56 4.22
CA LEU A 69 -18.55 0.62 3.74
C LEU A 69 -18.86 0.83 2.26
N PHE A 70 -18.85 2.09 1.80
CA PHE A 70 -19.09 2.43 0.40
C PHE A 70 -18.00 1.87 -0.52
N SER A 71 -16.71 1.99 -0.17
CA SER A 71 -15.65 1.40 -0.98
C SER A 71 -15.71 -0.13 -1.03
N ARG A 72 -16.15 -0.78 0.07
CA ARG A 72 -16.38 -2.23 0.09
C ARG A 72 -17.55 -2.66 -0.79
N LYS A 73 -18.65 -1.90 -0.81
CA LYS A 73 -19.77 -2.17 -1.73
C LYS A 73 -19.37 -1.99 -3.19
N LEU A 74 -18.60 -0.95 -3.50
CA LEU A 74 -18.09 -0.71 -4.85
C LEU A 74 -17.18 -1.84 -5.33
N LEU A 75 -16.29 -2.36 -4.48
CA LEU A 75 -15.50 -3.54 -4.80
C LEU A 75 -16.40 -4.74 -5.15
N GLY A 76 -17.47 -4.96 -4.39
CA GLY A 76 -18.46 -6.01 -4.69
C GLY A 76 -19.07 -5.88 -6.09
N GLU A 77 -19.47 -4.67 -6.49
CA GLU A 77 -20.00 -4.40 -7.83
C GLU A 77 -18.98 -4.74 -8.93
N ILE A 78 -17.72 -4.35 -8.75
CA ILE A 78 -16.64 -4.64 -9.70
C ILE A 78 -16.41 -6.15 -9.81
N LEU A 79 -16.39 -6.86 -8.68
CA LEU A 79 -16.21 -8.32 -8.66
C LEU A 79 -17.37 -9.04 -9.36
N LEU A 80 -18.60 -8.57 -9.20
CA LEU A 80 -19.78 -9.13 -9.88
C LEU A 80 -19.76 -8.90 -11.40
N ARG A 81 -19.02 -7.90 -11.89
CA ARG A 81 -18.87 -7.57 -13.31
C ARG A 81 -17.64 -8.21 -13.96
N ILE A 82 -16.93 -9.11 -13.28
CA ILE A 82 -15.76 -9.76 -13.86
C ILE A 82 -16.18 -10.64 -15.04
N GLU A 83 -15.56 -10.38 -16.19
CA GLU A 83 -15.65 -11.20 -17.39
C GLU A 83 -14.35 -11.98 -17.58
N PRO A 84 -14.38 -13.33 -17.50
CA PRO A 84 -13.20 -14.15 -17.71
C PRO A 84 -12.95 -14.42 -19.20
N HIS A 85 -11.69 -14.36 -19.61
CA HIS A 85 -11.22 -14.69 -20.95
C HIS A 85 -10.02 -15.65 -20.89
N PHE A 86 -9.73 -16.35 -21.99
CA PHE A 86 -8.59 -17.26 -22.13
C PHE A 86 -8.50 -18.32 -21.01
N ASP A 87 -9.64 -18.96 -20.70
CA ASP A 87 -9.77 -19.94 -19.61
C ASP A 87 -9.41 -19.35 -18.23
N GLY A 88 -9.80 -18.08 -18.00
CA GLY A 88 -9.58 -17.37 -16.74
C GLY A 88 -8.18 -16.78 -16.57
N ARG A 89 -7.33 -16.82 -17.60
CA ARG A 89 -6.00 -16.18 -17.59
C ARG A 89 -6.04 -14.67 -17.74
N LEU A 90 -7.18 -14.13 -18.18
CA LEU A 90 -7.47 -12.70 -18.21
C LEU A 90 -8.84 -12.46 -17.57
N LEU A 91 -8.91 -11.50 -16.64
CA LEU A 91 -10.15 -11.03 -16.04
C LEU A 91 -10.31 -9.56 -16.38
N ILE A 92 -11.46 -9.18 -16.95
CA ILE A 92 -11.79 -7.78 -17.26
C ILE A 92 -12.96 -7.35 -16.37
N SER A 93 -12.90 -6.12 -15.85
CA SER A 93 -14.01 -5.46 -15.17
C SER A 93 -13.85 -3.95 -15.33
N PHE A 94 -14.84 -3.16 -14.91
CA PHE A 94 -14.83 -1.72 -15.10
C PHE A 94 -15.62 -0.97 -14.01
N LEU A 95 -15.31 0.31 -13.89
CA LEU A 95 -16.06 1.29 -13.12
C LEU A 95 -16.58 2.37 -14.08
N SER A 96 -17.88 2.64 -14.03
CA SER A 96 -18.45 3.77 -14.75
C SER A 96 -18.35 5.06 -13.93
N LEU A 97 -18.51 6.21 -14.58
CA LEU A 97 -18.60 7.50 -13.90
C LEU A 97 -19.83 7.56 -12.97
N GLU A 98 -20.93 6.92 -13.37
CA GLU A 98 -22.14 6.82 -12.56
C GLU A 98 -21.88 6.04 -11.26
N ASP A 99 -21.12 4.96 -11.31
CA ASP A 99 -20.71 4.21 -10.12
C ASP A 99 -19.90 5.13 -9.18
N GLN A 100 -18.93 5.89 -9.70
CA GLN A 100 -18.12 6.80 -8.88
C GLN A 100 -18.98 7.85 -8.17
N GLN A 101 -19.94 8.43 -8.88
CA GLN A 101 -20.88 9.41 -8.33
C GLN A 101 -21.80 8.78 -7.27
N ARG A 102 -22.35 7.59 -7.56
CA ARG A 102 -23.27 6.87 -6.67
C ARG A 102 -22.64 6.51 -5.33
N TYR A 103 -21.36 6.15 -5.33
CA TYR A 103 -20.63 5.77 -4.12
C TYR A 103 -19.81 6.93 -3.52
N GLY A 104 -19.96 8.16 -4.03
CA GLY A 104 -19.36 9.36 -3.47
C GLY A 104 -17.84 9.38 -3.48
N MET A 105 -17.20 8.71 -4.45
CA MET A 105 -15.75 8.70 -4.56
C MET A 105 -15.25 10.01 -5.17
N ALA A 106 -14.58 10.83 -4.35
CA ALA A 106 -14.00 12.11 -4.75
C ALA A 106 -12.67 11.98 -5.53
N SER A 107 -12.12 10.76 -5.67
CA SER A 107 -10.81 10.52 -6.26
C SER A 107 -10.80 9.29 -7.17
N ARG A 108 -9.91 9.36 -8.16
CA ARG A 108 -9.65 8.42 -9.25
C ARG A 108 -8.95 7.12 -8.83
N ASP A 109 -8.74 6.89 -7.54
CA ASP A 109 -7.92 5.76 -7.08
C ASP A 109 -8.75 4.49 -6.96
N SER A 110 -8.73 3.68 -8.02
CA SER A 110 -9.01 2.24 -7.93
C SER A 110 -8.13 1.53 -6.90
N ASP A 111 -6.99 2.12 -6.53
CA ASP A 111 -6.10 1.66 -5.46
C ASP A 111 -6.80 1.66 -4.09
N LEU A 112 -7.90 2.41 -3.93
CA LEU A 112 -8.75 2.35 -2.74
C LEU A 112 -9.45 1.00 -2.56
N LEU A 113 -9.50 0.18 -3.60
CA LEU A 113 -10.19 -1.11 -3.60
C LEU A 113 -9.28 -2.29 -3.23
N TYR A 114 -7.96 -2.11 -3.35
CA TYR A 114 -6.94 -3.07 -2.93
C TYR A 114 -6.57 -2.90 -1.45
#